data_AF-A0A2S7XHH2-F1
#
_entry.id   AF-A0A2S7XHH2-F1
#
_cell.length_a   1.000
_cell.length_b   1.000
_cell.length_c   1.000
_cell.angle_alpha   90.00
_cell.angle_beta   90.00
_cell.angle_gamma   90.00
#
_symmetry.space_group_name_H-M   'P 1'
#
loop_
_entity.id
_entity.type
_entity.pdbx_description
1 polymer ?
#
loop_
_entity_poly.entity_id
_entity_poly.type
_entity_poly.pdbx_seq_one_letter_code
_entity_poly.pdbx_strand_id
1 'polypeptide(L)'
;MISLTDAKELVALLEAGKQEEADQIVASLAVASEPPMLQEIGSLTRDLHESLKNFKLDHRVVAIANDEIPDARDRLQYVIDKTEMAANKTMDAVDRSFPIADELHEGLLQVRPQWNSLMKGRIELTQFKALCHNIDGLLTQVEGNSSELRNELTNILMAQDFQDLTGQIIKRVITLVQEVEDRLVDILTLFKVEERLGEQDELDKPSQAEGPILNPHEREDAVASQDDVDDLLASLGF
;
A
#
# COMPACT_ATOMS: atom_id res chain seq x y z
N MET A 1 11.39 -36.21 -43.45
CA MET A 1 12.12 -37.44 -43.86
C MET A 1 12.20 -37.44 -45.38
N ILE A 2 13.40 -37.62 -45.96
CA ILE A 2 13.61 -37.70 -47.42
C ILE A 2 13.07 -39.04 -47.94
N SER A 3 12.28 -39.04 -49.02
CA SER A 3 11.85 -40.29 -49.67
C SER A 3 12.91 -40.80 -50.63
N LEU A 4 12.96 -42.13 -50.84
CA LEU A 4 13.91 -42.76 -51.76
C LEU A 4 13.67 -42.33 -53.22
N THR A 5 12.49 -41.81 -53.51
CA THR A 5 12.10 -41.25 -54.81
C THR A 5 12.76 -39.89 -55.02
N ASP A 6 12.70 -39.01 -54.02
CA ASP A 6 13.29 -37.66 -54.07
C ASP A 6 14.81 -37.71 -54.22
N ALA A 7 15.46 -38.67 -53.55
CA ALA A 7 16.90 -38.88 -53.66
C ALA A 7 17.32 -39.36 -55.06
N LYS A 8 16.51 -40.20 -55.72
CA LYS A 8 16.77 -40.66 -57.09
C LYS A 8 16.53 -39.56 -58.11
N GLU A 9 15.51 -38.74 -57.90
CA GLU A 9 15.17 -37.60 -58.75
C GLU A 9 16.23 -36.50 -58.67
N LEU A 10 16.72 -36.19 -57.47
CA LEU A 10 17.85 -35.27 -57.27
C LEU A 10 19.12 -35.75 -58.01
N VAL A 11 19.46 -37.03 -57.90
CA VAL A 11 20.62 -37.61 -58.59
C VAL A 11 20.44 -37.55 -60.10
N ALA A 12 19.26 -37.88 -60.62
CA ALA A 12 18.97 -37.81 -62.05
C ALA A 12 19.06 -36.37 -62.61
N LEU A 13 18.62 -35.37 -61.85
CA LEU A 13 18.71 -33.95 -62.24
C LEU A 13 20.15 -33.43 -62.22
N LEU A 14 20.95 -33.85 -61.24
CA LEU A 14 22.39 -33.53 -61.17
C LEU A 14 23.18 -34.22 -62.30
N GLU A 15 22.88 -35.48 -62.62
CA GLU A 15 23.48 -36.20 -63.75
C GLU A 15 23.11 -35.59 -65.11
N ALA A 16 21.93 -35.00 -65.23
CA ALA A 16 21.47 -34.30 -66.43
C ALA A 16 21.99 -32.85 -66.55
N GLY A 17 22.80 -32.38 -65.59
CA GLY A 17 23.35 -31.02 -65.58
C GLY A 17 22.33 -29.91 -65.28
N LYS A 18 21.15 -30.27 -64.75
CA LYS A 18 20.06 -29.35 -64.44
C LYS A 18 20.15 -28.86 -62.99
N GLN A 19 21.17 -28.06 -62.72
CA GLN A 19 21.49 -27.57 -61.37
C GLN A 19 20.33 -26.80 -60.71
N GLU A 20 19.63 -25.95 -61.47
CA GLU A 20 18.50 -25.14 -60.94
C GLU A 20 17.32 -25.99 -60.46
N GLU A 21 17.00 -27.07 -61.16
CA GLU A 21 15.91 -27.99 -60.78
C GLU A 21 16.32 -28.82 -59.54
N ALA A 22 17.60 -29.21 -59.44
CA ALA A 22 18.12 -29.91 -58.27
C ALA A 22 18.15 -29.01 -57.02
N ASP A 23 18.55 -27.74 -57.16
CA ASP A 23 18.59 -26.77 -56.06
C ASP A 23 17.17 -26.48 -55.51
N GLN A 24 16.14 -26.53 -56.35
CA GLN A 24 14.73 -26.39 -55.91
C GLN A 24 14.28 -27.57 -55.03
N ILE A 25 14.70 -28.80 -55.35
CA ILE A 25 14.39 -29.97 -54.52
C ILE A 25 15.07 -29.84 -53.16
N VAL A 26 16.35 -29.44 -53.12
CA VAL A 26 17.08 -29.22 -51.85
C VAL A 26 16.45 -28.10 -51.03
N ALA A 27 16.04 -26.99 -51.66
CA ALA A 27 15.38 -25.89 -50.98
C ALA A 27 14.04 -26.31 -50.36
N SER A 28 13.22 -27.09 -51.08
CA SER A 28 11.95 -27.59 -50.54
C SER A 28 12.14 -28.55 -49.35
N LEU A 29 13.23 -29.32 -49.35
CA LEU A 29 13.61 -30.20 -48.24
C LEU A 29 14.14 -29.43 -47.02
N ALA A 30 14.82 -28.30 -47.23
CA ALA A 30 15.31 -27.43 -46.16
C ALA A 30 14.16 -26.71 -45.44
N VAL A 31 13.14 -26.23 -46.17
CA VAL A 31 11.95 -25.59 -45.59
C VAL A 31 11.12 -26.58 -44.76
N ALA A 32 11.07 -27.86 -45.16
CA ALA A 32 10.40 -28.91 -44.40
C ALA A 32 11.14 -29.34 -43.11
N SER A 33 12.33 -28.77 -42.85
CA SER A 33 13.20 -29.14 -41.73
C SER A 33 13.31 -28.05 -40.65
N GLU A 34 12.61 -26.93 -40.78
CA GLU A 34 12.43 -26.05 -39.62
C GLU A 34 11.68 -26.82 -38.52
N PRO A 35 12.26 -26.98 -37.32
CA PRO A 35 11.60 -27.66 -36.23
C PRO A 35 10.23 -27.00 -36.00
N PRO A 36 9.12 -27.75 -35.97
CA PRO A 36 7.78 -27.19 -35.71
C PRO A 36 7.76 -26.39 -34.39
N MET A 37 8.58 -26.77 -33.42
CA MET A 37 8.81 -26.05 -32.17
C MET A 37 9.38 -24.64 -32.37
N LEU A 38 10.28 -24.41 -33.34
CA LEU A 38 10.81 -23.07 -33.64
C LEU A 38 9.78 -22.19 -34.37
N GLN A 39 8.89 -22.79 -35.18
CA GLN A 39 7.75 -22.07 -35.76
C GLN A 39 6.70 -21.71 -34.70
N GLU A 40 6.40 -22.61 -33.77
CA GLU A 40 5.53 -22.34 -32.62
C GLU A 40 6.09 -21.25 -31.72
N ILE A 41 7.37 -21.31 -31.35
CA ILE A 41 8.04 -20.25 -30.57
C ILE A 41 8.03 -18.93 -31.36
N GLY A 42 8.22 -18.98 -32.68
CA GLY A 42 8.15 -17.82 -33.56
C GLY A 42 6.76 -17.19 -33.59
N SER A 43 5.70 -18.00 -33.65
CA SER A 43 4.30 -17.56 -33.53
C SER A 43 4.07 -16.93 -32.16
N LEU A 44 4.36 -17.66 -31.07
CA LEU A 44 4.14 -17.19 -29.70
C LEU A 44 4.86 -15.87 -29.41
N THR A 45 6.09 -15.73 -29.90
CA THR A 45 6.87 -14.49 -29.75
C THR A 45 6.26 -13.34 -30.55
N ARG A 46 5.69 -13.63 -31.73
CA ARG A 46 5.02 -12.64 -32.57
C ARG A 46 3.67 -12.24 -31.99
N ASP A 47 2.90 -13.18 -31.45
CA ASP A 47 1.62 -12.97 -30.78
C ASP A 47 1.82 -12.17 -29.48
N LEU A 48 2.88 -12.47 -28.73
CA LEU A 48 3.36 -11.65 -27.61
C LEU A 48 3.76 -10.25 -28.05
N HIS A 49 4.55 -10.14 -29.13
CA HIS A 49 4.98 -8.85 -29.64
C HIS A 49 3.81 -8.00 -30.14
N GLU A 50 2.82 -8.61 -30.80
CA GLU A 50 1.62 -7.96 -31.31
C GLU A 50 0.68 -7.54 -30.16
N SER A 51 0.52 -8.38 -29.14
CA SER A 51 -0.19 -8.05 -27.91
C SER A 51 0.50 -6.93 -27.11
N LEU A 52 1.83 -6.95 -26.96
CA LEU A 52 2.61 -5.87 -26.35
C LEU A 52 2.55 -4.57 -27.17
N LYS A 53 2.55 -4.67 -28.49
CA LYS A 53 2.43 -3.52 -29.40
C LYS A 53 1.04 -2.91 -29.29
N ASN A 54 -0.02 -3.73 -29.26
CA ASN A 54 -1.39 -3.28 -29.06
C ASN A 54 -1.59 -2.66 -27.66
N PHE A 55 -0.94 -3.21 -26.64
CA PHE A 55 -0.90 -2.61 -25.30
C PHE A 55 -0.19 -1.25 -25.28
N LYS A 56 0.95 -1.11 -25.97
CA LYS A 56 1.63 0.19 -26.15
C LYS A 56 0.81 1.19 -26.98
N LEU A 57 -0.13 0.72 -27.79
CA LEU A 57 -1.06 1.55 -28.56
C LEU A 57 -2.33 1.89 -27.79
N ASP A 58 -2.55 1.27 -26.62
CA ASP A 58 -3.65 1.64 -25.74
C ASP A 58 -3.35 3.03 -25.15
N HIS A 59 -4.01 4.03 -25.73
CA HIS A 59 -3.95 5.42 -25.28
C HIS A 59 -4.23 5.58 -23.78
N ARG A 60 -4.99 4.67 -23.17
CA ARG A 60 -5.29 4.67 -21.74
C ARG A 60 -4.08 4.29 -20.90
N VAL A 61 -3.37 3.23 -21.29
CA VAL A 61 -2.16 2.77 -20.61
C VAL A 61 -1.05 3.82 -20.68
N VAL A 62 -0.90 4.45 -21.84
CA VAL A 62 0.06 5.54 -22.04
C VAL A 62 -0.28 6.75 -21.16
N ALA A 63 -1.56 7.11 -21.03
CA ALA A 63 -2.01 8.19 -20.15
C ALA A 63 -1.77 7.86 -18.67
N ILE A 64 -2.10 6.64 -18.23
CA ILE A 64 -1.85 6.19 -16.86
C ILE A 64 -0.35 6.26 -16.53
N ALA A 65 0.51 5.76 -17.42
CA ALA A 65 1.94 5.70 -17.18
C ALA A 65 2.63 7.08 -17.19
N ASN A 66 2.23 7.98 -18.09
CA ASN A 66 2.89 9.27 -18.26
C ASN A 66 2.30 10.40 -17.41
N ASP A 67 1.01 10.34 -17.07
CA ASP A 67 0.30 11.42 -16.39
C ASP A 67 -0.21 11.00 -15.02
N GLU A 68 -1.02 9.94 -14.94
CA GLU A 68 -1.78 9.61 -13.73
C GLU A 68 -0.90 9.00 -12.61
N ILE A 69 0.06 8.13 -12.94
CA ILE A 69 1.00 7.55 -11.96
C ILE A 69 1.92 8.64 -11.37
N PRO A 70 2.55 9.53 -12.16
CA PRO A 70 3.30 10.65 -11.62
C PRO A 70 2.46 11.58 -10.73
N ASP A 71 1.25 11.94 -11.15
CA ASP A 71 0.32 12.75 -10.34
C ASP A 71 -0.07 12.04 -9.03
N ALA A 72 -0.36 10.73 -9.08
CA ALA A 72 -0.66 9.93 -7.90
C ALA A 72 0.52 9.92 -6.90
N ARG A 73 1.76 9.80 -7.38
CA ARG A 73 2.96 9.87 -6.54
C ARG A 73 3.08 11.24 -5.86
N ASP A 74 2.92 12.32 -6.60
CA ASP A 74 3.04 13.68 -6.06
C ASP A 74 1.92 13.95 -5.03
N ARG A 75 0.72 13.42 -5.26
CA ARG A 75 -0.38 13.48 -4.28
C ARG A 75 -0.14 12.62 -3.04
N LEU A 76 0.43 11.42 -3.18
CA LEU A 76 0.82 10.62 -2.01
C LEU A 76 1.91 11.33 -1.20
N GLN A 77 2.88 11.98 -1.85
CA GLN A 77 3.86 12.79 -1.14
C GLN A 77 3.19 13.91 -0.35
N TYR A 78 2.23 14.62 -0.97
CA TYR A 78 1.44 15.62 -0.25
C TYR A 78 0.68 15.05 0.96
N VAL A 79 0.14 13.83 0.86
CA VAL A 79 -0.51 13.14 1.98
C VAL A 79 0.47 12.87 3.11
N ILE A 80 1.68 12.39 2.78
CA ILE A 80 2.74 12.12 3.76
C ILE A 80 3.10 13.42 4.49
N ASP A 81 3.43 14.48 3.75
CA ASP A 81 3.82 15.76 4.31
C ASP A 81 2.72 16.33 5.23
N LYS A 82 1.45 16.26 4.79
CA LYS A 82 0.31 16.72 5.59
C LYS A 82 0.11 15.91 6.85
N THR A 83 0.27 14.60 6.77
CA THR A 83 0.11 13.71 7.93
C THR A 83 1.22 13.97 8.95
N GLU A 84 2.46 14.15 8.50
CA GLU A 84 3.58 14.50 9.37
C GLU A 84 3.36 15.86 10.05
N MET A 85 2.97 16.89 9.29
CA MET A 85 2.66 18.21 9.85
C MET A 85 1.57 18.16 10.92
N ALA A 86 0.50 17.40 10.67
CA ALA A 86 -0.60 17.26 11.60
C ALA A 86 -0.22 16.48 12.86
N ALA A 87 0.58 15.43 12.73
CA ALA A 87 1.10 14.68 13.86
C ALA A 87 1.97 15.56 14.75
N ASN A 88 2.92 16.30 14.15
CA ASN A 88 3.79 17.23 14.88
C ASN A 88 2.99 18.31 15.61
N LYS A 89 2.04 18.96 14.92
CA LYS A 89 1.19 19.99 15.53
C LYS A 89 0.31 19.44 16.66
N THR A 90 -0.15 18.20 16.53
CA THR A 90 -0.92 17.51 17.58
C THR A 90 -0.04 17.23 18.80
N MET A 91 1.17 16.69 18.59
CA MET A 91 2.13 16.45 19.67
C MET A 91 2.50 17.74 20.39
N ASP A 92 2.81 18.81 19.66
CA ASP A 92 3.15 20.11 20.25
C ASP A 92 2.03 20.65 21.16
N ALA A 93 0.77 20.52 20.72
CA ALA A 93 -0.38 20.97 21.50
C ALA A 93 -0.62 20.10 22.74
N VAL A 94 -0.39 18.79 22.64
CA VAL A 94 -0.46 17.86 23.77
C VAL A 94 0.65 18.15 24.78
N ASP A 95 1.88 18.36 24.31
CA ASP A 95 3.05 18.69 25.16
C ASP A 95 2.84 19.97 25.95
N ARG A 96 2.14 20.96 25.36
CA ARG A 96 1.75 22.20 26.06
C ARG A 96 0.58 22.01 27.03
N SER A 97 -0.26 21.01 26.79
CA SER A 97 -1.43 20.71 27.63
C SER A 97 -1.05 20.00 28.93
N PHE A 98 0.03 19.20 28.93
CA PHE A 98 0.49 18.47 30.12
C PHE A 98 0.86 19.38 31.30
N PRO A 99 1.71 20.41 31.15
CA PRO A 99 2.04 21.34 32.23
C PRO A 99 0.81 22.01 32.84
N ILE A 100 -0.18 22.35 32.01
CA ILE A 100 -1.43 22.97 32.47
C ILE A 100 -2.20 22.03 33.40
N ALA A 101 -2.25 20.74 33.08
CA ALA A 101 -2.88 19.72 33.89
C ALA A 101 -2.10 19.44 35.19
N ASP A 102 -0.77 19.39 35.11
CA ASP A 102 0.12 19.18 36.27
C ASP A 102 0.00 20.35 37.25
N GLU A 103 0.04 21.59 36.76
CA GLU A 103 -0.14 22.79 37.58
C GLU A 103 -1.49 22.81 38.30
N LEU A 104 -2.56 22.42 37.62
CA LEU A 104 -3.88 22.30 38.22
C LEU A 104 -3.89 21.25 39.34
N HIS A 105 -3.25 20.10 39.10
CA HIS A 105 -3.15 19.03 40.08
C HIS A 105 -2.38 19.47 41.32
N GLU A 106 -1.21 20.08 41.14
CA GLU A 106 -0.38 20.60 42.22
C GLU A 106 -1.10 21.69 43.03
N GLY A 107 -1.78 22.63 42.34
CA GLY A 107 -2.59 23.65 43.00
C GLY A 107 -3.70 23.06 43.89
N LEU A 108 -4.38 22.02 43.41
CA LEU A 108 -5.37 21.29 44.20
C LEU A 108 -4.75 20.58 45.41
N LEU A 109 -3.58 19.94 45.24
CA LEU A 109 -2.87 19.27 46.33
C LEU A 109 -2.44 20.25 47.44
N GLN A 110 -2.09 21.48 47.10
CA GLN A 110 -1.75 22.51 48.08
C GLN A 110 -2.95 23.00 48.89
N VAL A 111 -4.12 23.15 48.26
CA VAL A 111 -5.33 23.67 48.90
C VAL A 111 -6.09 22.60 49.70
N ARG A 112 -6.08 21.34 49.24
CA ARG A 112 -6.90 20.24 49.79
C ARG A 112 -6.71 19.99 51.29
N PRO A 113 -5.50 19.98 51.87
CA PRO A 113 -5.29 19.71 53.30
C PRO A 113 -5.89 20.80 54.20
N GLN A 114 -5.70 22.07 53.80
CA GLN A 114 -6.21 23.23 54.52
C GLN A 114 -7.74 23.30 54.42
N TRP A 115 -8.30 23.03 53.24
CA TRP A 115 -9.74 22.90 53.04
C TRP A 115 -10.36 21.81 53.93
N ASN A 116 -9.73 20.63 54.01
CA ASN A 116 -10.18 19.55 54.89
C ASN A 116 -10.13 19.93 56.37
N SER A 117 -9.16 20.75 56.78
CA SER A 117 -9.02 21.22 58.16
C SER A 117 -10.11 22.23 58.52
N LEU A 118 -10.43 23.14 57.59
CA LEU A 118 -11.60 24.04 57.69
C LEU A 118 -12.90 23.25 57.85
N MET A 119 -13.13 22.24 56.99
CA MET A 119 -14.36 21.42 57.04
C MET A 119 -14.51 20.61 58.34
N LYS A 120 -13.41 20.33 59.04
CA LYS A 120 -13.41 19.67 60.36
C LYS A 120 -13.53 20.66 61.52
N GLY A 121 -13.66 21.97 61.25
CA GLY A 121 -13.70 23.02 62.25
C GLY A 121 -12.37 23.23 62.99
N ARG A 122 -11.25 22.77 62.41
CA ARG A 122 -9.91 22.81 63.02
C ARG A 122 -9.00 23.76 62.23
N ILE A 123 -9.34 25.05 62.22
CA ILE A 123 -8.53 26.05 61.52
C ILE A 123 -8.40 27.33 62.34
N GLU A 124 -7.17 27.84 62.42
CA GLU A 124 -6.84 29.11 63.04
C GLU A 124 -7.16 30.28 62.09
N LEU A 125 -7.47 31.47 62.63
CA LEU A 125 -7.83 32.64 61.83
C LEU A 125 -6.77 33.01 60.78
N THR A 126 -5.49 32.88 61.14
CA THR A 126 -4.36 33.16 60.22
C THR A 126 -4.29 32.14 59.09
N GLN A 127 -4.54 30.86 59.38
CA GLN A 127 -4.56 29.80 58.37
C GLN A 127 -5.78 29.92 57.45
N PHE A 128 -6.92 30.39 57.98
CA PHE A 128 -8.11 30.67 57.18
C PHE A 128 -7.84 31.78 56.15
N LYS A 129 -7.22 32.89 56.56
CA LYS A 129 -6.86 33.97 55.62
C LYS A 129 -5.88 33.49 54.54
N ALA A 130 -4.88 32.70 54.90
CA ALA A 130 -3.95 32.11 53.94
C ALA A 130 -4.67 31.17 52.95
N LEU A 131 -5.60 30.35 53.43
CA LEU A 131 -6.42 29.48 52.60
C LEU A 131 -7.28 30.28 51.61
N CYS A 132 -7.89 31.40 52.03
CA CYS A 132 -8.63 32.28 51.12
C CYS A 132 -7.74 32.81 49.99
N HIS A 133 -6.52 33.27 50.29
CA HIS A 133 -5.59 33.73 49.27
C HIS A 133 -5.12 32.60 48.34
N ASN A 134 -4.87 31.41 48.88
CA ASN A 134 -4.49 30.24 48.07
C ASN A 134 -5.63 29.81 47.14
N ILE A 135 -6.88 29.82 47.61
CA ILE A 135 -8.06 29.52 46.79
C ILE A 135 -8.25 30.58 45.71
N ASP A 136 -8.13 31.86 46.05
CA ASP A 136 -8.25 32.97 45.09
C ASP A 136 -7.19 32.88 43.97
N GLY A 137 -5.95 32.56 44.35
CA GLY A 137 -4.86 32.29 43.40
C GLY A 137 -5.16 31.07 42.53
N LEU A 138 -5.62 29.96 43.12
CA LEU A 138 -6.01 28.75 42.37
C LEU A 138 -7.15 29.04 41.39
N LEU A 139 -8.17 29.79 41.79
CA LEU A 139 -9.29 30.15 40.91
C LEU A 139 -8.80 30.98 39.72
N THR A 140 -7.95 31.98 39.96
CA THR A 140 -7.35 32.80 38.90
C THR A 140 -6.51 31.95 37.95
N GLN A 141 -5.70 31.03 38.48
CA GLN A 141 -4.89 30.11 37.67
C GLN A 141 -5.77 29.17 36.84
N VAL A 142 -6.82 28.58 37.43
CA VAL A 142 -7.76 27.71 36.72
C VAL A 142 -8.44 28.44 35.56
N GLU A 143 -8.84 29.69 35.74
CA GLU A 143 -9.44 30.50 34.67
C GLU A 143 -8.49 30.69 33.49
N GLY A 144 -7.21 30.99 33.75
CA GLY A 144 -6.17 31.10 32.72
C GLY A 144 -5.89 29.76 32.03
N ASN A 145 -5.56 28.75 32.83
CA ASN A 145 -5.21 27.40 32.39
C ASN A 145 -6.34 26.76 31.55
N SER A 146 -7.61 26.96 31.93
CA SER A 146 -8.77 26.49 31.17
C SER A 146 -8.87 27.12 29.78
N SER A 147 -8.54 28.42 29.67
CA SER A 147 -8.54 29.12 28.39
C SER A 147 -7.42 28.63 27.47
N GLU A 148 -6.22 28.44 28.01
CA GLU A 148 -5.07 27.91 27.27
C GLU A 148 -5.30 26.47 26.82
N LEU A 149 -5.78 25.60 27.71
CA LEU A 149 -6.11 24.22 27.37
C LEU A 149 -7.15 24.14 26.24
N ARG A 150 -8.19 24.98 26.28
CA ARG A 150 -9.18 25.06 25.20
C ARG A 150 -8.54 25.47 23.87
N ASN A 151 -7.58 26.39 23.90
CA ASN A 151 -6.88 26.80 22.68
C ASN A 151 -6.04 25.64 22.12
N GLU A 152 -5.33 24.90 22.97
CA GLU A 152 -4.53 23.75 22.51
C GLU A 152 -5.42 22.60 21.99
N LEU A 153 -6.55 22.30 22.64
CA LEU A 153 -7.53 21.36 22.11
C LEU A 153 -8.11 21.81 20.75
N THR A 154 -8.28 23.12 20.56
CA THR A 154 -8.71 23.68 19.27
C THR A 154 -7.60 23.55 18.22
N ASN A 155 -6.33 23.74 18.61
CA ASN A 155 -5.18 23.53 17.71
C ASN A 155 -5.10 22.08 17.24
N ILE A 156 -5.34 21.10 18.13
CA ILE A 156 -5.42 19.68 17.80
C ILE A 156 -6.55 19.44 16.79
N LEU A 157 -7.76 19.96 17.05
CA LEU A 157 -8.89 19.78 16.15
C LEU A 157 -8.62 20.38 14.76
N MET A 158 -8.03 21.57 14.71
CA MET A 158 -7.64 22.19 13.44
C MET A 158 -6.54 21.42 12.73
N ALA A 159 -5.61 20.80 13.47
CA ALA A 159 -4.57 19.98 12.88
C ALA A 159 -5.11 18.72 12.19
N GLN A 160 -6.36 18.33 12.47
CA GLN A 160 -7.03 17.15 11.88
C GLN A 160 -7.79 17.46 10.59
N ASP A 161 -7.84 18.71 10.14
CA ASP A 161 -8.58 19.14 8.94
C ASP A 161 -8.11 18.45 7.63
N PHE A 162 -6.88 17.95 7.60
CA PHE A 162 -6.29 17.24 6.47
C PHE A 162 -6.91 15.87 6.20
N GLN A 163 -7.65 15.28 7.15
CA GLN A 163 -8.13 13.90 7.05
C GLN A 163 -9.07 13.68 5.85
N ASP A 164 -9.95 14.64 5.55
CA ASP A 164 -10.88 14.52 4.41
C ASP A 164 -10.12 14.54 3.08
N LEU A 165 -9.21 15.51 2.91
CA LEU A 165 -8.45 15.67 1.68
C LEU A 165 -7.50 14.49 1.44
N THR A 166 -6.80 14.04 2.48
CA THR A 166 -5.88 12.90 2.37
C THR A 166 -6.64 11.60 2.11
N GLY A 167 -7.81 11.39 2.73
CA GLY A 167 -8.67 10.26 2.45
C GLY A 167 -9.17 10.22 1.00
N GLN A 168 -9.54 11.37 0.43
CA GLN A 168 -9.94 11.47 -0.97
C GLN A 168 -8.78 11.17 -1.93
N ILE A 169 -7.57 11.66 -1.61
CA ILE A 169 -6.38 11.36 -2.40
C ILE A 169 -6.08 9.86 -2.39
N ILE A 170 -6.04 9.24 -1.21
CA ILE A 170 -5.77 7.80 -1.08
C ILE A 170 -6.79 6.99 -1.86
N LYS A 171 -8.09 7.32 -1.76
CA LYS A 171 -9.14 6.64 -2.54
C LYS A 171 -8.89 6.72 -4.05
N ARG A 172 -8.52 7.90 -4.57
CA ARG A 172 -8.18 8.05 -5.99
C ARG A 172 -6.97 7.22 -6.40
N VAL A 173 -5.94 7.16 -5.55
CA VAL A 173 -4.75 6.35 -5.81
C VAL A 173 -5.11 4.86 -5.82
N ILE A 174 -5.95 4.40 -4.89
CA ILE A 174 -6.43 3.00 -4.86
C ILE A 174 -7.18 2.66 -6.16
N THR A 175 -8.09 3.55 -6.61
CA THR A 175 -8.81 3.35 -7.87
C THR A 175 -7.85 3.28 -9.06
N LEU A 176 -6.81 4.12 -9.10
CA LEU A 176 -5.80 4.08 -10.15
C LEU A 176 -5.03 2.74 -10.14
N VAL A 177 -4.65 2.26 -8.96
CA VAL A 177 -3.95 0.97 -8.81
C VAL A 177 -4.83 -0.19 -9.29
N GLN A 178 -6.13 -0.17 -8.96
CA GLN A 178 -7.10 -1.15 -9.47
C GLN A 178 -7.23 -1.10 -10.99
N GLU A 179 -7.29 0.10 -11.59
CA GLU A 179 -7.33 0.22 -13.05
C GLU A 179 -6.06 -0.34 -13.69
N VAL A 180 -4.88 -0.13 -13.10
CA VAL A 180 -3.62 -0.74 -13.57
C VAL A 180 -3.66 -2.26 -13.44
N GLU A 181 -4.14 -2.80 -12.32
CA GLU A 181 -4.27 -4.23 -12.07
C GLU A 181 -5.20 -4.90 -13.09
N ASP A 182 -6.40 -4.35 -13.31
CA ASP A 182 -7.36 -4.86 -14.28
C ASP A 182 -6.77 -4.95 -15.69
N ARG A 183 -6.01 -3.92 -16.11
CA ARG A 183 -5.33 -3.91 -17.42
C ARG A 183 -4.24 -4.98 -17.52
N LEU A 184 -3.50 -5.24 -16.45
CA LEU A 184 -2.50 -6.30 -16.44
C LEU A 184 -3.16 -7.70 -16.48
N VAL A 185 -4.31 -7.86 -15.82
CA VAL A 185 -5.11 -9.08 -15.90
C VAL A 185 -5.69 -9.30 -17.29
N ASP A 186 -6.20 -8.25 -17.95
CA ASP A 186 -6.68 -8.32 -19.34
C ASP A 186 -5.60 -8.86 -20.28
N ILE A 187 -4.36 -8.40 -20.14
CA ILE A 187 -3.22 -8.89 -20.91
C ILE A 187 -2.94 -10.37 -20.61
N LEU A 188 -2.85 -10.73 -19.32
CA LEU A 188 -2.59 -12.11 -18.91
C LEU A 188 -3.69 -13.08 -19.34
N THR A 189 -4.95 -12.63 -19.37
CA THR A 189 -6.07 -13.44 -19.85
C THR A 189 -6.06 -13.62 -21.36
N LEU A 190 -5.64 -12.62 -22.14
CA LEU A 190 -5.40 -12.77 -23.58
C LEU A 190 -4.35 -13.86 -23.86
N PHE A 191 -3.27 -13.92 -23.07
CA PHE A 191 -2.27 -14.99 -23.18
C PHE A 191 -2.80 -16.36 -22.73
N LYS A 192 -3.54 -16.42 -21.62
CA LYS A 192 -4.15 -17.66 -21.13
C LYS A 192 -5.21 -18.24 -22.08
N VAL A 193 -5.80 -17.44 -22.97
CA VAL A 193 -6.76 -17.96 -23.98
C VAL A 193 -6.04 -18.78 -25.06
N GLU A 194 -4.75 -18.56 -25.31
CA GLU A 194 -3.94 -19.40 -26.21
C GLU A 194 -3.39 -20.65 -25.51
N GLU A 195 -3.16 -20.63 -24.19
CA GLU A 195 -2.70 -21.78 -23.39
C GLU A 195 -3.81 -22.74 -22.92
N ARG A 196 -5.08 -22.55 -23.30
CA ARG A 196 -6.15 -23.54 -22.98
C ARG A 196 -6.13 -24.81 -23.84
N LEU A 197 -4.93 -25.26 -24.19
CA LEU A 197 -4.62 -26.65 -24.49
C LEU A 197 -3.64 -27.18 -23.44
N GLY A 198 -4.15 -27.36 -22.22
CA GLY A 198 -3.52 -28.20 -21.20
C GLY A 198 -2.62 -27.45 -20.22
N GLU A 199 -3.14 -27.32 -19.00
CA GLU A 199 -2.49 -27.59 -17.71
C GLU A 199 -3.02 -26.63 -16.64
N GLN A 200 -3.65 -27.23 -15.62
CA GLN A 200 -4.02 -26.58 -14.38
C GLN A 200 -2.74 -26.54 -13.54
N ASP A 201 -2.27 -25.37 -13.16
CA ASP A 201 -1.30 -25.27 -12.08
C ASP A 201 -1.69 -24.17 -11.10
N GLU A 202 -1.72 -24.58 -9.84
CA GLU A 202 -1.99 -23.76 -8.66
C GLU A 202 -0.86 -22.74 -8.50
N LEU A 203 -1.18 -21.45 -8.71
CA LEU A 203 -0.23 -20.37 -8.47
C LEU A 203 -0.26 -19.98 -6.99
N ASP A 204 0.84 -20.31 -6.32
CA ASP A 204 1.23 -19.86 -4.98
C ASP A 204 0.99 -18.35 -4.77
N LYS A 205 0.37 -18.02 -3.64
CA LYS A 205 0.03 -16.63 -3.25
C LYS A 205 1.31 -15.81 -3.01
N PRO A 206 1.42 -14.58 -3.54
CA PRO A 206 2.55 -13.71 -3.26
C PRO A 206 2.54 -13.24 -1.81
N SER A 207 3.70 -13.32 -1.16
CA SER A 207 4.01 -12.79 0.17
C SER A 207 3.51 -11.35 0.31
N GLN A 208 2.49 -11.15 1.15
CA GLN A 208 1.97 -9.82 1.47
C GLN A 208 2.79 -9.17 2.57
N ALA A 209 3.15 -7.90 2.37
CA ALA A 209 3.70 -7.05 3.42
C ALA A 209 2.68 -6.96 4.58
N GLU A 210 3.14 -7.24 5.81
CA GLU A 210 2.31 -7.22 7.00
C GLU A 210 1.88 -5.79 7.36
N GLY A 211 0.72 -5.39 6.87
CA GLY A 211 -0.09 -4.33 7.45
C GLY A 211 -1.09 -4.90 8.47
N PRO A 212 -1.75 -4.05 9.28
CA PRO A 212 -2.79 -4.51 10.20
C PRO A 212 -3.85 -5.32 9.46
N ILE A 213 -4.23 -6.47 10.02
CA ILE A 213 -5.15 -7.44 9.41
C ILE A 213 -6.50 -6.77 9.15
N LEU A 214 -6.79 -6.50 7.88
CA LEU A 214 -8.10 -6.06 7.42
C LEU A 214 -8.92 -7.32 7.10
N ASN A 215 -10.11 -7.43 7.70
CA ASN A 215 -11.04 -8.56 7.63
C ASN A 215 -10.50 -9.89 8.22
N PRO A 216 -10.41 -10.00 9.56
CA PRO A 216 -9.97 -11.22 10.24
C PRO A 216 -10.84 -12.46 9.94
N HIS A 217 -12.10 -12.26 9.53
CA HIS A 217 -13.04 -13.35 9.26
C HIS A 217 -12.90 -13.98 7.86
N GLU A 218 -12.10 -13.38 6.97
CA GLU A 218 -11.96 -13.83 5.57
C GLU A 218 -10.62 -14.54 5.30
N ARG A 219 -9.77 -14.68 6.32
CA ARG A 219 -8.44 -15.30 6.23
C ARG A 219 -8.28 -16.45 7.22
N GLU A 220 -7.87 -17.63 6.72
CA GLU A 220 -7.53 -18.79 7.56
C GLU A 220 -6.24 -18.58 8.38
N ASP A 221 -5.41 -17.59 8.00
CA ASP A 221 -4.14 -17.19 8.63
C ASP A 221 -4.27 -15.99 9.59
N ALA A 222 -5.49 -15.48 9.81
CA ALA A 222 -5.71 -14.37 10.72
C ALA A 222 -5.69 -14.86 12.18
N VAL A 223 -4.65 -14.47 12.92
CA VAL A 223 -4.58 -14.60 14.37
C VAL A 223 -5.66 -13.70 14.98
N ALA A 224 -6.84 -14.27 15.21
CA ALA A 224 -8.04 -13.52 15.53
C ALA A 224 -8.21 -13.22 17.02
N SER A 225 -7.30 -13.70 17.89
CA SER A 225 -7.41 -13.52 19.33
C SER A 225 -6.08 -13.14 19.99
N GLN A 226 -6.15 -12.27 21.00
CA GLN A 226 -5.02 -11.86 21.84
C GLN A 226 -4.36 -13.06 22.55
N ASP A 227 -5.12 -14.13 22.77
CA ASP A 227 -4.64 -15.37 23.40
C ASP A 227 -3.61 -16.11 22.52
N ASP A 228 -3.78 -16.07 21.19
CA ASP A 228 -2.85 -16.69 20.24
C ASP A 228 -1.51 -15.93 20.14
N VAL A 229 -1.54 -14.61 20.43
CA VAL A 229 -0.33 -13.77 20.51
C VAL A 229 0.48 -14.11 21.76
N ASP A 230 -0.21 -14.32 22.90
CA ASP A 230 0.44 -14.72 24.15
C ASP A 230 1.04 -16.14 24.06
N ASP A 231 0.38 -17.06 23.34
CA ASP A 231 0.91 -18.41 23.08
C ASP A 231 2.15 -18.39 22.17
N LEU A 232 2.18 -17.51 21.16
CA LEU A 232 3.36 -17.29 20.31
C LEU A 232 4.54 -16.70 21.10
N LEU A 233 4.28 -15.75 22.00
CA LEU A 233 5.30 -15.17 22.88
C LEU A 233 5.85 -16.21 23.87
N ALA A 234 5.00 -17.06 24.43
CA ALA A 234 5.40 -18.17 25.30
C ALA A 234 6.28 -19.19 24.57
N SER A 235 6.04 -19.44 23.28
CA SER A 235 6.85 -20.36 22.47
C SER A 235 8.26 -19.84 22.14
N LEU A 236 8.45 -18.51 22.17
CA LEU A 236 9.72 -17.82 21.93
C LEU A 236 10.53 -17.59 23.21
N GLY A 237 10.00 -17.98 24.38
CA GLY A 237 10.74 -18.00 25.65
C GLY A 237 10.80 -16.68 26.40
N PHE A 238 9.78 -15.82 26.28
CA PHE A 238 9.51 -14.73 27.22
C PHE A 238 8.46 -15.14 28.26
#